data_AF-A0A8B8E4N9-F1
#
_entry.id   AF-A0A8B8E4N9-F1
#
_cell.length_a   1.000
_cell.length_b   1.000
_cell.length_c   1.000
_cell.angle_alpha   90.00
_cell.angle_beta   90.00
_cell.angle_gamma   90.00
#
_symmetry.space_group_name_H-M   'P 1'
#
loop_
_entity.id
_entity.type
_entity.pdbx_description
1 polymer ?
#
loop_
_entity_poly.entity_id
_entity_poly.type
_entity_poly.pdbx_seq_one_letter_code
_entity_poly.pdbx_strand_id
1 'polypeptide(L)'
;MALPFLPPEHIEGTYHYLDQRVQTDELNEFMDYVWRQWFRHPSFRVRNWSVYMLSVRTNNDLEGWHNRLNSRMNSRGPVPFYLLLLEMYKEATNIPLQARLLTEGKMQRIHRKRATEMNGQLFQAWKQYNDGLITTSQLLRACAELYGPVAN
;
A
#
# COMPACT_ATOMS: atom_id res chain seq x y z
N MET A 1 6.32 9.87 0.73
CA MET A 1 7.49 8.99 0.94
C MET A 1 7.28 7.69 0.17
N ALA A 2 8.27 7.21 -0.59
CA ALA A 2 8.12 6.07 -1.51
C ALA A 2 8.59 4.72 -0.95
N LEU A 3 8.83 4.61 0.37
CA LEU A 3 9.27 3.37 1.02
C LEU A 3 8.39 2.14 0.73
N PRO A 4 7.05 2.22 0.64
CA PRO A 4 6.22 1.05 0.34
C PRO A 4 6.53 0.38 -1.00
N PHE A 5 7.20 1.07 -1.92
CA PHE A 5 7.60 0.56 -3.22
C PHE A 5 8.96 -0.15 -3.22
N LEU A 6 9.58 -0.35 -2.06
CA LEU A 6 10.82 -1.12 -1.93
C LEU A 6 10.55 -2.54 -1.45
N PRO A 7 11.45 -3.50 -1.74
CA PRO A 7 11.39 -4.81 -1.12
C PRO A 7 11.38 -4.68 0.41
N PRO A 8 10.55 -5.46 1.14
CA PRO A 8 10.41 -5.36 2.59
C PRO A 8 11.73 -5.34 3.36
N GLU A 9 12.69 -6.14 2.91
CA GLU A 9 14.05 -6.26 3.45
C GLU A 9 14.89 -4.99 3.31
N HIS A 10 14.60 -4.12 2.34
CA HIS A 10 15.37 -2.90 2.09
C HIS A 10 14.74 -1.67 2.77
N ILE A 11 13.48 -1.77 3.21
CA ILE A 11 12.70 -0.64 3.71
C ILE A 11 13.30 -0.04 4.98
N GLU A 12 13.66 -0.87 5.97
CA GLU A 12 14.16 -0.39 7.26
C GLU A 12 15.53 0.28 7.14
N GLY A 13 16.45 -0.34 6.40
CA GLY A 13 17.77 0.28 6.12
C GLY A 13 17.63 1.60 5.37
N THR A 14 16.69 1.68 4.42
CA THR A 14 16.41 2.92 3.70
C THR A 14 15.77 3.98 4.60
N TYR A 15 14.87 3.60 5.51
CA TYR A 15 14.29 4.50 6.50
C TYR A 15 15.40 5.16 7.33
N HIS A 16 16.30 4.37 7.94
CA HIS A 16 17.40 4.92 8.75
C HIS A 16 18.35 5.81 7.94
N TYR A 17 18.60 5.46 6.68
CA TYR A 17 19.39 6.30 5.79
C TYR A 17 18.74 7.68 5.56
N LEU A 18 17.41 7.74 5.43
CA LEU A 18 16.67 8.99 5.27
C LEU A 18 16.58 9.78 6.58
N ASP A 19 16.37 9.07 7.69
CA ASP A 19 16.25 9.61 9.04
C ASP A 19 17.50 10.41 9.44
N GLN A 20 18.69 9.88 9.14
CA GLN A 20 19.98 10.55 9.36
C GLN A 20 20.18 11.84 8.54
N ARG A 21 19.35 12.07 7.52
CA ARG A 21 19.47 13.23 6.60
C ARG A 21 18.42 14.29 6.85
N VAL A 22 17.58 14.10 7.86
CA VAL A 22 16.60 15.09 8.26
C VAL A 22 17.32 16.32 8.81
N GLN A 23 16.89 17.50 8.39
CA GLN A 23 17.51 18.79 8.77
C GLN A 23 16.55 19.73 9.52
N THR A 24 15.27 19.39 9.63
CA THR A 24 14.26 20.23 10.26
C THR A 24 13.51 19.45 11.32
N ASP A 25 13.02 20.16 12.34
CA ASP A 25 12.31 19.55 13.47
C ASP A 25 10.99 18.92 13.02
N GLU A 26 10.29 19.52 12.05
CA GLU A 26 9.03 18.99 11.52
C GLU A 26 9.24 17.65 10.79
N LEU A 27 10.34 17.54 10.05
CA LEU A 27 10.70 16.29 9.39
C LEU A 27 11.15 15.23 10.40
N ASN A 28 11.80 15.63 11.50
CA ASN A 28 12.19 14.69 12.56
C ASN A 28 10.95 14.12 13.23
N GLU A 29 9.99 14.98 13.61
CA GLU A 29 8.72 14.55 14.20
C GLU A 29 7.94 13.62 13.25
N PHE A 30 7.94 13.93 11.96
CA PHE A 30 7.32 13.09 10.94
C PHE A 30 7.98 11.72 10.84
N MET A 31 9.31 11.64 10.81
CA MET A 31 10.03 10.36 10.77
C MET A 31 9.76 9.54 12.04
N ASP A 32 9.83 10.15 13.22
CA ASP A 32 9.49 9.52 14.49
C ASP A 32 8.06 8.97 14.53
N TYR A 33 7.10 9.70 13.97
CA TYR A 33 5.75 9.22 13.78
C TYR A 33 5.72 7.99 12.87
N VAL A 34 6.39 8.03 11.71
CA VAL A 34 6.44 6.91 10.76
C VAL A 34 7.03 5.66 11.43
N TRP A 35 8.12 5.80 12.18
CA TRP A 35 8.73 4.70 12.91
C TRP A 35 7.76 4.04 13.90
N ARG A 36 7.13 4.85 14.76
CA ARG A 36 6.20 4.33 15.79
C ARG A 36 4.99 3.65 15.17
N GLN A 37 4.43 4.22 14.11
CA GLN A 37 3.18 3.74 13.52
C GLN A 37 3.35 2.60 12.53
N TRP A 38 4.45 2.56 11.76
CA TRP A 38 4.59 1.61 10.64
C TRP A 38 5.69 0.57 10.82
N PHE A 39 6.67 0.83 11.68
CA PHE A 39 7.75 -0.13 11.97
C PHE A 39 7.55 -0.85 13.30
N ARG A 40 7.15 -0.12 14.36
CA ARG A 40 6.95 -0.68 15.70
C ARG A 40 5.56 -1.28 15.94
N HIS A 41 4.66 -1.21 14.96
CA HIS A 41 3.29 -1.70 15.14
C HIS A 41 3.25 -3.23 15.22
N PRO A 42 2.66 -3.82 16.29
CA PRO A 42 2.75 -5.26 16.54
C PRO A 42 1.99 -6.09 15.50
N SER A 43 0.88 -5.56 14.99
CA SER A 43 -0.05 -6.28 14.11
C SER A 43 0.08 -5.92 12.63
N PHE A 44 0.83 -4.86 12.30
CA PHE A 44 0.89 -4.31 10.94
C PHE A 44 2.34 -3.99 10.62
N ARG A 45 3.06 -5.06 10.27
CA ARG A 45 4.50 -5.04 10.01
C ARG A 45 4.78 -4.56 8.59
N VAL A 46 6.05 -4.28 8.29
CA VAL A 46 6.53 -3.82 6.98
C VAL A 46 5.95 -4.61 5.80
N ARG A 47 5.91 -5.94 5.91
CA ARG A 47 5.36 -6.82 4.85
C ARG A 47 3.88 -6.61 4.57
N ASN A 48 3.11 -6.10 5.53
CA ASN A 48 1.68 -5.88 5.37
C ASN A 48 1.37 -4.62 4.55
N TRP A 49 2.27 -3.64 4.54
CA TRP A 49 2.07 -2.38 3.82
C TRP A 49 3.02 -2.13 2.66
N SER A 50 4.07 -2.95 2.51
CA SER A 50 4.85 -2.98 1.28
C SER A 50 3.94 -3.35 0.11
N VAL A 51 4.01 -2.57 -0.96
CA VAL A 51 3.30 -2.80 -2.23
C VAL A 51 4.27 -3.24 -3.32
N TYR A 52 5.49 -3.61 -2.95
CA TYR A 52 6.52 -4.08 -3.86
C TYR A 52 6.05 -5.30 -4.64
N MET A 53 6.26 -5.28 -5.97
CA MET A 53 5.78 -6.32 -6.89
C MET A 53 4.26 -6.52 -6.93
N LEU A 54 3.46 -5.65 -6.30
CA LEU A 54 2.01 -5.72 -6.36
C LEU A 54 1.47 -4.81 -7.46
N SER A 55 0.55 -5.34 -8.27
CA SER A 55 -0.22 -4.56 -9.26
C SER A 55 -1.32 -3.73 -8.62
N VAL A 56 -1.78 -4.14 -7.45
CA VAL A 56 -2.85 -3.50 -6.71
C VAL A 56 -2.27 -2.78 -5.51
N ARG A 57 -2.69 -1.52 -5.31
CA ARG A 57 -2.31 -0.71 -4.16
C ARG A 57 -3.26 -1.01 -3.01
N THR A 58 -2.70 -1.30 -1.84
CA THR A 58 -3.43 -1.64 -0.61
C THR A 58 -4.49 -0.59 -0.25
N ASN A 59 -4.25 0.69 -0.50
CA ASN A 59 -5.21 1.74 -0.20
C ASN A 59 -6.55 1.58 -0.95
N ASN A 60 -6.53 1.34 -2.26
CA ASN A 60 -7.76 1.23 -3.05
C ASN A 60 -8.60 0.02 -2.63
N ASP A 61 -7.95 -1.05 -2.18
CA ASP A 61 -8.64 -2.23 -1.67
C ASP A 61 -9.23 -1.96 -0.29
N LEU A 62 -8.48 -1.32 0.61
CA LEU A 62 -8.97 -0.92 1.92
C LEU A 62 -10.15 0.05 1.81
N GLU A 63 -10.06 1.06 0.95
CA GLU A 63 -11.16 1.98 0.65
C GLU A 63 -12.36 1.22 0.06
N GLY A 64 -12.13 0.27 -0.85
CA GLY A 64 -13.18 -0.58 -1.39
C GLY A 64 -13.88 -1.41 -0.31
N TRP A 65 -13.13 -2.01 0.60
CA TRP A 65 -13.66 -2.75 1.76
C TRP A 65 -14.46 -1.83 2.69
N HIS A 66 -13.91 -0.67 3.03
CA HIS A 66 -14.56 0.33 3.87
C HIS A 66 -15.87 0.82 3.25
N ASN A 67 -15.88 1.12 1.95
CA ASN A 67 -17.08 1.54 1.23
C ASN A 67 -18.17 0.46 1.20
N ARG A 68 -17.79 -0.82 1.02
CA ARG A 68 -18.76 -1.93 1.09
C ARG A 68 -19.36 -2.08 2.48
N LEU A 69 -18.53 -1.98 3.53
CA LEU A 69 -19.01 -2.00 4.92
C LEU A 69 -19.98 -0.84 5.17
N ASN A 70 -19.59 0.39 4.84
CA ASN A 70 -20.44 1.57 5.02
C ASN A 70 -21.76 1.46 4.26
N SER A 71 -21.72 0.98 3.01
CA SER A 71 -22.92 0.81 2.19
C SER A 71 -23.88 -0.23 2.76
N ARG A 72 -23.38 -1.33 3.36
CA ARG A 72 -24.24 -2.37 3.95
C ARG A 72 -24.78 -1.99 5.32
N MET A 73 -24.04 -1.19 6.08
CA MET A 73 -24.51 -0.70 7.37
C MET A 73 -25.63 0.34 7.24
N ASN A 74 -25.68 1.08 6.12
CA ASN A 74 -26.72 2.05 5.75
C ASN A 74 -27.26 2.90 6.92
N SER A 75 -26.39 3.28 7.85
CA SER A 75 -26.75 4.01 9.05
C SER A 75 -26.39 5.49 8.90
N ARG A 76 -27.37 6.38 9.06
CA ARG A 76 -27.13 7.83 9.14
C ARG A 76 -26.58 8.29 10.51
N GLY A 77 -26.19 7.34 11.37
CA GLY A 77 -25.73 7.57 12.74
C GLY A 77 -24.83 6.44 13.24
N PRO A 78 -24.52 6.40 14.55
CA PRO A 78 -23.62 5.41 15.12
C PRO A 78 -24.03 3.98 14.79
N VAL A 79 -23.07 3.19 14.35
CA VAL A 79 -23.25 1.78 14.04
C VAL A 79 -23.21 0.96 15.33
N PRO A 80 -24.25 0.17 15.65
CA PRO A 80 -24.18 -0.80 16.74
C PRO A 80 -23.05 -1.81 16.50
N PHE A 81 -22.21 -2.01 17.52
CA PHE A 81 -21.01 -2.85 17.40
C PHE A 81 -21.29 -4.28 16.93
N TYR A 82 -22.39 -4.90 17.38
CA TYR A 82 -22.74 -6.25 16.98
C TYR A 82 -23.06 -6.37 15.48
N LEU A 83 -23.65 -5.34 14.86
CA LEU A 83 -23.92 -5.32 13.42
C LEU A 83 -22.62 -5.18 12.63
N LEU A 84 -21.70 -4.34 13.11
CA LEU A 84 -20.37 -4.22 12.51
C LEU A 84 -19.63 -5.56 12.52
N LEU A 85 -19.65 -6.28 13.65
CA LEU A 85 -19.03 -7.60 13.77
C LEU A 85 -19.61 -8.60 12.77
N LEU A 86 -20.94 -8.61 12.59
CA LEU A 86 -21.59 -9.50 11.62
C LEU A 86 -21.16 -9.19 10.18
N GLU A 87 -21.09 -7.91 9.80
CA GLU A 87 -20.65 -7.52 8.46
C GLU A 87 -19.15 -7.79 8.23
N MET A 88 -18.32 -7.56 9.24
CA MET A 88 -16.89 -7.92 9.19
C MET A 88 -16.70 -9.43 9.05
N TYR A 89 -17.47 -10.23 9.77
CA TYR A 89 -17.43 -11.68 9.68
C TYR A 89 -17.79 -12.18 8.28
N LYS A 90 -18.89 -11.66 7.70
CA LYS A 90 -19.29 -12.01 6.32
C LYS A 90 -18.17 -11.71 5.32
N GLU A 91 -17.58 -10.52 5.39
CA GLU A 91 -16.47 -10.16 4.52
C GLU A 91 -15.25 -11.09 4.72
N ALA A 92 -14.87 -11.40 5.96
CA ALA A 92 -13.78 -12.33 6.25
C ALA A 92 -14.04 -13.73 5.69
N THR A 93 -15.26 -14.25 5.81
CA THR A 93 -15.64 -15.57 5.27
C THR A 93 -15.70 -15.63 3.74
N ASN A 94 -15.75 -14.50 3.06
CA ASN A 94 -15.74 -14.44 1.60
C ASN A 94 -14.33 -14.49 1.01
N ILE A 95 -13.27 -14.25 1.80
CA ILE A 95 -11.88 -14.23 1.34
C ILE A 95 -11.49 -15.54 0.64
N PRO A 96 -11.78 -16.75 1.17
CA PRO A 96 -11.42 -18.01 0.51
C PRO A 96 -12.07 -18.17 -0.87
N LEU A 97 -13.34 -17.76 -1.01
CA LEU A 97 -14.04 -17.81 -2.30
C LEU A 97 -13.43 -16.83 -3.31
N GLN A 98 -13.14 -15.61 -2.88
CA GLN A 98 -12.48 -14.61 -3.74
C GLN A 98 -11.09 -15.09 -4.19
N ALA A 99 -10.29 -15.64 -3.27
CA ALA A 99 -8.99 -16.22 -3.58
C ALA A 99 -9.11 -17.33 -4.62
N ARG A 100 -10.07 -18.26 -4.46
CA ARG A 100 -10.34 -19.33 -5.41
C ARG A 100 -10.73 -18.79 -6.80
N LEU A 101 -11.63 -17.80 -6.85
CA LEU A 101 -12.05 -17.19 -8.13
C LEU A 101 -10.90 -16.49 -8.85
N LEU A 102 -9.98 -15.86 -8.10
CA LEU A 102 -8.76 -15.26 -8.65
C LEU A 102 -7.81 -16.33 -9.21
N THR A 103 -7.55 -17.41 -8.45
CA THR A 103 -6.69 -18.51 -8.90
C THR A 103 -7.26 -19.23 -10.13
N GLU A 104 -8.59 -19.39 -10.20
CA GLU A 104 -9.27 -19.98 -11.36
C GLU A 104 -9.43 -19.00 -12.54
N GLY A 105 -8.95 -17.75 -12.42
CA GLY A 105 -9.06 -16.72 -13.46
C GLY A 105 -10.49 -16.23 -13.73
N LYS A 106 -11.45 -16.62 -12.87
CA LYS A 106 -12.88 -16.28 -12.97
C LYS A 106 -13.22 -14.92 -12.36
N MET A 107 -12.25 -14.31 -11.68
CA MET A 107 -12.33 -12.94 -11.20
C MET A 107 -11.20 -12.13 -11.84
N GLN A 108 -11.56 -11.12 -12.62
CA GLN A 108 -10.61 -10.22 -13.24
C GLN A 108 -10.89 -8.80 -12.79
N ARG A 109 -9.82 -8.05 -12.54
CA ARG A 109 -9.94 -6.63 -12.20
C ARG A 109 -9.75 -5.79 -13.45
N ILE A 110 -10.75 -4.98 -13.76
CA ILE A 110 -10.67 -4.01 -14.85
C ILE A 110 -9.86 -2.81 -14.35
N HIS A 111 -8.68 -2.62 -14.93
CA HIS A 111 -7.86 -1.44 -14.69
C HIS A 111 -8.13 -0.39 -15.77
N ARG A 112 -8.22 0.88 -15.38
CA ARG A 112 -8.23 1.98 -16.34
C ARG A 112 -6.89 2.02 -17.08
N LYS A 113 -6.91 2.39 -18.37
CA LYS A 113 -5.70 2.48 -19.23
C LYS A 113 -4.52 3.19 -18.54
N ARG A 114 -4.75 4.37 -17.96
CA ARG A 114 -3.75 5.13 -17.21
C ARG A 114 -3.14 4.36 -16.04
N ALA A 115 -3.95 3.62 -15.29
CA ALA A 115 -3.46 2.81 -14.16
C ALA A 115 -2.60 1.64 -14.64
N THR A 116 -2.96 1.02 -15.77
CA THR A 116 -2.16 -0.01 -16.42
C THR A 116 -0.81 0.53 -16.90
N GLU A 117 -0.80 1.71 -17.52
CA GLU A 117 0.43 2.37 -17.99
C GLU A 117 1.37 2.70 -16.82
N MET A 118 0.85 3.33 -15.76
CA MET A 118 1.63 3.64 -14.56
C MET A 118 2.18 2.38 -13.89
N ASN A 119 1.37 1.31 -13.77
CA ASN A 119 1.83 0.04 -13.24
C ASN A 119 2.91 -0.57 -14.13
N GLY A 120 2.78 -0.48 -15.46
CA GLY A 120 3.81 -0.93 -16.39
C GLY A 120 5.15 -0.23 -16.18
N GLN A 121 5.15 1.09 -16.03
CA GLN A 121 6.36 1.87 -15.75
C GLN A 121 6.99 1.47 -14.41
N LEU A 122 6.18 1.29 -13.37
CA LEU A 122 6.67 0.85 -12.06
C LEU A 122 7.24 -0.58 -12.11
N PHE A 123 6.59 -1.51 -12.81
CA PHE A 123 7.09 -2.87 -12.97
C PHE A 123 8.43 -2.91 -13.70
N GLN A 124 8.61 -2.06 -14.72
CA GLN A 124 9.91 -1.94 -15.39
C GLN A 124 10.99 -1.40 -14.45
N ALA A 125 10.68 -0.36 -13.67
CA ALA A 125 11.62 0.17 -12.67
C ALA A 125 12.00 -0.90 -11.63
N TRP A 126 11.03 -1.66 -11.13
CA TRP A 126 11.34 -2.74 -10.21
C TRP A 126 12.12 -3.90 -10.83
N LYS A 127 11.86 -4.21 -12.11
CA LYS A 127 12.66 -5.21 -12.84
C LYS A 127 14.12 -4.78 -12.92
N GLN A 128 14.37 -3.54 -13.35
CA GLN A 128 15.73 -2.98 -13.39
C GLN A 128 16.40 -3.00 -12.01
N TYR A 129 15.63 -2.74 -10.95
CA TYR A 129 16.14 -2.80 -9.59
C TYR A 129 16.53 -4.22 -9.17
N ASN A 130 15.70 -5.22 -9.48
CA ASN A 130 15.99 -6.63 -9.21
C ASN A 130 17.19 -7.15 -10.00
N ASP A 131 17.35 -6.68 -11.24
CA ASP A 131 18.48 -7.00 -12.10
C ASP A 131 19.77 -6.27 -11.65
N GLY A 132 19.70 -5.43 -10.60
CA GLY A 132 20.84 -4.66 -10.08
C GLY A 132 21.27 -3.49 -10.98
N LEU A 133 20.45 -3.13 -11.97
CA LEU A 133 20.76 -2.08 -12.95
C LEU A 133 20.54 -0.67 -12.40
N ILE A 134 19.66 -0.53 -11.42
CA ILE A 134 19.41 0.75 -10.74
C ILE A 134 19.53 0.60 -9.23
N THR A 135 19.97 1.68 -8.58
CA THR A 135 20.12 1.79 -7.13
C THR A 135 18.78 2.07 -6.43
N THR A 136 18.74 1.91 -5.11
CA THR A 136 17.56 2.23 -4.30
C THR A 136 17.12 3.69 -4.47
N SER A 137 18.08 4.62 -4.51
CA SER A 137 17.78 6.05 -4.72
C SER A 137 17.16 6.32 -6.08
N GLN A 138 17.64 5.66 -7.15
CA GLN A 138 17.07 5.77 -8.49
C GLN A 138 15.64 5.20 -8.53
N LEU A 139 15.40 4.05 -7.90
CA LEU A 139 14.06 3.49 -7.80
C LEU A 139 13.10 4.42 -7.03
N LEU A 140 13.53 4.97 -5.90
CA LEU A 140 12.71 5.91 -5.11
C LEU A 140 12.38 7.18 -5.90
N ARG A 141 13.33 7.70 -6.69
CA ARG A 141 13.10 8.85 -7.57
C ARG A 141 12.07 8.53 -8.64
N ALA A 142 12.20 7.38 -9.33
CA ALA A 142 11.20 6.94 -10.30
C ALA A 142 9.80 6.80 -9.66
N CYS A 143 9.71 6.23 -8.45
CA CYS A 143 8.43 6.14 -7.73
C CYS A 143 7.87 7.52 -7.37
N ALA A 144 8.71 8.47 -6.97
CA ALA A 144 8.30 9.84 -6.68
C ALA A 144 7.85 10.60 -7.92
N GLU A 145 8.43 10.35 -9.10
CA GLU A 145 7.97 10.93 -10.36
C GLU A 145 6.60 10.36 -10.78
N LEU A 146 6.37 9.06 -10.54
CA LEU A 146 5.12 8.38 -10.89
C LEU A 146 3.95 8.74 -9.96
N TYR A 147 4.21 8.89 -8.66
CA TYR A 147 3.17 9.04 -7.63
C TYR A 147 3.28 10.35 -6.82
N GLY A 148 4.26 11.19 -7.14
CA GLY A 148 4.42 12.49 -6.51
C GLY A 148 3.32 13.47 -6.91
N PRO A 149 3.16 14.56 -6.15
CA PRO A 149 2.26 15.64 -6.53
C PRO A 149 2.67 16.19 -7.90
N VAL A 150 1.69 16.37 -8.79
CA VAL A 150 1.90 17.07 -10.06
C VAL A 150 2.29 18.50 -9.70
N ALA A 151 3.46 18.95 -10.15
CA ALA A 151 3.84 20.35 -9.99
C ALA A 151 2.80 21.20 -10.72
N ASN A 152 2.08 22.03 -9.96
CA ASN A 152 1.23 23.09 -10.50
C ASN A 152 2.09 24.27 -10.93
#